data_AF-A0A1G1MBC9-F1
#
_entry.id   AF-A0A1G1MBC9-F1
#
_cell.length_a   1.000
_cell.length_b   1.000
_cell.length_c   1.000
_cell.angle_alpha   90.00
_cell.angle_beta   90.00
_cell.angle_gamma   90.00
#
_symmetry.space_group_name_H-M   'P 1'
#
loop_
_entity.id
_entity.type
_entity.pdbx_description
1 polymer ?
#
loop_
_entity_poly.entity_id
_entity_poly.type
_entity_poly.pdbx_seq_one_letter_code
_entity_poly.pdbx_strand_id
1 'polypeptide(L)'
;MRYKFEKNRSKEESGKRKRIRAVEDAVDFMRVEDAGQMPGLDPFELEVKKEMASLSRSPADELGDHEVAASTRATARNSFRHLRRFIRNAGLTKRQRLVYELCFVCSLPNREAADLLDISPVTVRRFRQILYLVVARALSKRRENQTLLRKSRYARLTQKQKLVLKLYFAEGLSAGEIAVRFGKVQRSVQRVIQRVREKIFSL
;
A
#
# COMPACT_ATOMS: atom_id res chain seq x y z
N MET A 1 8.05 -54.32 -26.08
CA MET A 1 7.20 -55.03 -25.09
C MET A 1 7.85 -54.91 -23.72
N ARG A 2 7.36 -54.01 -22.86
CA ARG A 2 7.88 -53.74 -21.52
C ARG A 2 6.93 -54.34 -20.50
N TYR A 3 7.38 -55.36 -19.77
CA TYR A 3 6.62 -55.96 -18.67
C TYR A 3 6.90 -55.20 -17.36
N LYS A 4 5.80 -54.82 -16.70
CA LYS A 4 5.76 -54.27 -15.34
C LYS A 4 5.71 -55.43 -14.34
N PHE A 5 6.33 -55.29 -13.17
CA PHE A 5 5.88 -55.98 -11.98
C PHE A 5 6.01 -55.07 -10.76
N GLU A 6 4.88 -54.93 -10.06
CA GLU A 6 4.68 -54.18 -8.83
C GLU A 6 5.04 -55.01 -7.59
N LYS A 7 5.46 -54.29 -6.54
CA LYS A 7 5.24 -54.49 -5.09
C LYS A 7 5.15 -55.93 -4.54
N ASN A 8 5.92 -56.19 -3.48
CA ASN A 8 5.37 -56.14 -2.11
C ASN A 8 6.45 -56.25 -1.01
N ARG A 9 6.07 -55.68 0.14
CA ARG A 9 6.79 -55.52 1.41
C ARG A 9 6.55 -56.78 2.28
N SER A 10 7.55 -57.18 3.08
CA SER A 10 7.49 -57.42 4.54
C SER A 10 8.07 -58.75 5.05
N LYS A 11 8.91 -58.62 6.11
CA LYS A 11 9.21 -59.54 7.24
C LYS A 11 10.02 -60.81 6.93
N GLU A 12 10.89 -61.34 7.79
CA GLU A 12 11.52 -60.96 9.06
C GLU A 12 12.73 -61.91 9.23
N GLU A 13 13.79 -61.37 9.84
CA GLU A 13 14.87 -62.00 10.62
C GLU A 13 15.38 -63.43 10.35
N SER A 14 16.70 -63.54 10.13
CA SER A 14 17.58 -64.35 11.00
C SER A 14 19.06 -64.15 10.64
N GLY A 15 19.95 -64.20 11.64
CA GLY A 15 21.36 -64.52 11.43
C GLY A 15 22.38 -63.45 11.85
N LYS A 16 22.69 -63.40 13.14
CA LYS A 16 23.81 -62.66 13.74
C LYS A 16 25.16 -63.06 13.13
N ARG A 17 25.98 -62.11 12.67
CA ARG A 17 27.47 -62.16 12.79
C ARG A 17 28.03 -60.75 12.96
N LYS A 18 28.57 -60.50 14.16
CA LYS A 18 29.36 -59.32 14.52
C LYS A 18 30.68 -59.30 13.74
N ARG A 19 31.03 -58.19 13.09
CA ARG A 19 32.42 -57.82 12.80
C ARG A 19 32.63 -56.32 13.01
N ILE A 20 33.36 -56.09 14.10
CA ILE A 20 34.07 -54.91 14.59
C ILE A 20 34.41 -53.88 13.48
N ARG A 21 34.00 -52.63 13.69
CA ARG A 21 34.64 -51.45 13.07
C ARG A 21 34.82 -50.37 14.14
N ALA A 22 35.95 -49.69 13.98
CA ALA A 22 36.58 -48.76 14.91
C ALA A 22 35.60 -47.84 15.63
N VAL A 23 35.75 -47.79 16.95
CA VAL A 23 35.30 -46.65 17.75
C VAL A 23 36.25 -45.51 17.38
N GLU A 24 35.89 -44.75 16.36
CA GLU A 24 36.27 -43.35 16.34
C GLU A 24 35.46 -42.72 17.46
N ASP A 25 36.14 -42.32 18.54
CA ASP A 25 35.56 -41.45 19.56
C ASP A 25 35.10 -40.18 18.83
N ALA A 26 33.84 -40.18 18.40
CA ALA A 26 33.12 -38.97 18.11
C ALA A 26 33.12 -38.20 19.43
N VAL A 27 34.01 -37.21 19.52
CA VAL A 27 33.92 -36.16 20.52
C VAL A 27 32.52 -35.58 20.37
N ASP A 28 31.66 -35.95 21.29
CA ASP A 28 30.28 -35.53 21.32
C ASP A 28 30.27 -34.07 21.78
N PHE A 29 30.34 -33.14 20.82
CA PHE A 29 30.23 -31.70 21.07
C PHE A 29 28.89 -31.31 21.71
N MET A 30 27.94 -32.25 21.81
CA MET A 30 26.69 -32.07 22.55
C MET A 30 26.82 -32.32 24.05
N ARG A 31 27.97 -32.81 24.53
CA ARG A 31 28.28 -32.91 25.96
C ARG A 31 29.07 -31.69 26.41
N VAL A 32 28.54 -30.51 26.11
CA VAL A 32 28.80 -29.33 26.94
C VAL A 32 28.06 -29.62 28.23
N GLU A 33 28.80 -30.05 29.25
CA GLU A 33 28.31 -30.04 30.62
C GLU A 33 27.58 -28.72 30.86
N ASP A 34 26.42 -28.79 31.53
CA ASP A 34 25.71 -27.64 32.08
C ASP A 34 26.65 -26.89 33.03
N ALA A 35 27.56 -26.11 32.44
CA ALA A 35 28.47 -25.23 33.11
C ALA A 35 27.66 -23.99 33.46
N GLY A 36 27.02 -24.09 34.63
CA GLY A 36 26.67 -22.95 35.45
C GLY A 36 25.58 -22.09 34.85
N GLN A 37 24.37 -22.31 35.35
CA GLN A 37 23.42 -21.25 35.68
C GLN A 37 24.12 -19.88 35.68
N MET A 38 24.06 -19.16 34.55
CA MET A 38 24.53 -17.78 34.48
C MET A 38 23.92 -17.08 35.68
N PRO A 39 24.70 -16.41 36.55
CA PRO A 39 24.11 -15.68 37.66
C PRO A 39 23.03 -14.79 37.05
N GLY A 40 21.80 -14.90 37.57
CA GLY A 40 20.73 -14.02 37.14
C GLY A 40 21.25 -12.60 37.26
N LEU A 41 21.19 -11.84 36.17
CA LEU A 41 21.68 -10.47 36.12
C LEU A 41 21.22 -9.73 37.37
N ASP A 42 22.16 -9.08 38.05
CA ASP A 42 21.87 -8.29 39.24
C ASP A 42 20.83 -7.19 38.87
N PRO A 43 19.96 -6.72 39.78
CA PRO A 43 18.96 -5.71 39.44
C PRO A 43 19.56 -4.48 38.75
N PHE A 44 20.78 -4.09 39.13
CA PHE A 44 21.55 -3.05 38.45
C PHE A 44 21.90 -3.40 37.00
N GLU A 45 22.39 -4.61 36.74
CA GLU A 45 22.73 -5.06 35.38
C GLU A 45 21.49 -5.21 34.49
N LEU A 46 20.34 -5.58 35.06
CA LEU A 46 19.05 -5.58 34.37
C LEU A 46 18.59 -4.16 34.02
N GLU A 47 18.81 -3.20 34.92
CA GLU A 47 18.48 -1.79 34.71
C GLU A 47 19.38 -1.16 33.66
N VAL A 48 20.71 -1.39 33.74
CA VAL A 48 21.68 -0.95 32.72
C VAL A 48 21.39 -1.59 31.36
N LYS A 49 21.03 -2.88 31.31
CA LYS A 49 20.66 -3.54 30.05
C LYS A 49 19.37 -2.97 29.47
N LYS A 50 18.39 -2.62 30.31
CA LYS A 50 17.16 -1.94 29.87
C LYS A 50 17.43 -0.52 29.39
N GLU A 51 18.26 0.24 30.09
CA GLU A 51 18.68 1.59 29.67
C GLU A 51 19.44 1.53 28.36
N MET A 52 20.43 0.64 28.24
CA MET A 52 21.20 0.45 27.00
C MET A 52 20.31 0.00 25.85
N ALA A 53 19.33 -0.89 26.08
CA ALA A 53 18.34 -1.26 25.06
C ALA A 53 17.40 -0.11 24.68
N SER A 54 17.11 0.81 25.60
CA SER A 54 16.30 2.00 25.33
C SER A 54 17.07 3.10 24.59
N LEU A 55 18.40 3.16 24.78
CA LEU A 55 19.30 4.14 24.17
C LEU A 55 19.88 3.68 22.82
N SER A 56 19.92 2.38 22.58
CA SER A 56 20.40 1.80 21.31
C SER A 56 19.31 1.82 20.25
N ARG A 57 19.02 3.01 19.72
CA ARG A 57 18.48 3.08 18.35
C ARG A 57 19.54 2.49 17.43
N SER A 58 19.25 1.32 16.86
CA SER A 58 20.13 0.73 15.88
C SER A 58 20.17 1.63 14.65
N PRO A 59 21.30 1.77 13.94
CA PRO A 59 21.34 2.40 12.63
C PRO A 59 20.29 1.81 11.66
N ALA A 60 19.88 0.55 11.86
CA ALA A 60 18.78 -0.07 11.12
C ALA A 60 17.40 0.53 11.44
N ASP A 61 17.16 0.97 12.67
CA ASP A 61 15.90 1.61 13.09
C ASP A 61 15.80 3.03 12.51
N GLU A 62 16.92 3.76 12.44
CA GLU A 62 16.97 5.07 11.78
C GLU A 62 16.71 4.96 10.28
N LEU A 63 17.25 3.92 9.63
CA LEU A 63 16.94 3.62 8.24
C LEU A 63 15.46 3.26 8.05
N GLY A 64 14.88 2.47 8.96
CA GLY A 64 13.45 2.16 8.98
C GLY A 64 12.57 3.42 9.10
N ASP A 65 12.91 4.32 10.03
CA ASP A 65 12.24 5.62 10.19
C ASP A 65 12.32 6.47 8.91
N HIS A 66 13.49 6.49 8.25
CA HIS A 66 13.70 7.19 6.99
C HIS A 66 12.89 6.60 5.82
N GLU A 67 12.80 5.27 5.71
CA GLU A 67 12.00 4.59 4.69
C GLU A 67 10.50 4.81 4.90
N VAL A 68 10.04 4.75 6.16
CA VAL A 68 8.65 5.06 6.52
C VAL A 68 8.35 6.53 6.24
N ALA A 69 9.25 7.45 6.57
CA ALA A 69 9.12 8.87 6.24
C ALA A 69 9.11 9.12 4.72
N ALA A 70 9.93 8.42 3.95
CA ALA A 70 9.95 8.52 2.50
C ALA A 70 8.66 7.96 1.88
N SER A 71 8.18 6.81 2.35
CA SER A 71 6.94 6.17 1.93
C SER A 71 5.71 7.03 2.26
N THR A 72 5.65 7.59 3.47
CA THR A 72 4.58 8.52 3.88
C THR A 72 4.63 9.82 3.06
N ARG A 73 5.81 10.39 2.80
CA ARG A 73 5.96 11.54 1.89
C ARG A 73 5.54 11.21 0.45
N ALA A 74 5.86 10.02 -0.06
CA ALA A 74 5.48 9.58 -1.40
C ALA A 74 3.96 9.36 -1.52
N THR A 75 3.34 8.73 -0.52
CA THR A 75 1.88 8.54 -0.46
C THR A 75 1.15 9.87 -0.29
N ALA A 76 1.67 10.79 0.54
CA ALA A 76 1.17 12.15 0.66
C ALA A 76 1.28 12.91 -0.67
N ARG A 77 2.42 12.86 -1.36
CA ARG A 77 2.60 13.48 -2.68
C ARG A 77 1.64 12.92 -3.72
N ASN A 78 1.45 11.61 -3.74
CA ASN A 78 0.53 10.96 -4.67
C ASN A 78 -0.93 11.31 -4.35
N SER A 79 -1.32 11.29 -3.06
CA SER A 79 -2.67 11.69 -2.65
C SER A 79 -2.94 13.16 -2.98
N PHE A 80 -1.95 14.04 -2.82
CA PHE A 80 -2.01 15.44 -3.22
C PHE A 80 -2.15 15.59 -4.73
N ARG A 81 -1.37 14.86 -5.54
CA ARG A 81 -1.46 14.88 -7.00
C ARG A 81 -2.85 14.47 -7.49
N HIS A 82 -3.44 13.44 -6.88
CA HIS A 82 -4.81 13.01 -7.19
C HIS A 82 -5.82 14.08 -6.77
N LEU A 83 -5.72 14.61 -5.56
CA LEU A 83 -6.62 15.67 -5.07
C LEU A 83 -6.55 16.91 -5.97
N ARG A 84 -5.35 17.33 -6.39
CA ARG A 84 -5.11 18.46 -7.29
C ARG A 84 -5.74 18.24 -8.67
N ARG A 85 -5.68 17.02 -9.21
CA ARG A 85 -6.40 16.64 -10.45
C ARG A 85 -7.91 16.68 -10.26
N PHE A 86 -8.43 16.15 -9.15
CA PHE A 86 -9.86 16.18 -8.85
C PHE A 86 -10.39 17.61 -8.71
N ILE A 87 -9.65 18.47 -8.02
CA ILE A 87 -9.94 19.90 -7.86
C ILE A 87 -9.91 20.63 -9.21
N ARG A 88 -8.93 20.31 -10.07
CA ARG A 88 -8.87 20.84 -11.44
C ARG A 88 -10.09 20.43 -12.26
N ASN A 89 -10.60 19.21 -12.08
CA ASN A 89 -11.77 18.67 -12.77
C ASN A 89 -13.11 19.09 -12.13
N ALA A 90 -13.10 19.66 -10.92
CA ALA A 90 -14.31 20.01 -10.18
C ALA A 90 -14.98 21.32 -10.65
N GLY A 91 -14.46 21.96 -11.70
CA GLY A 91 -15.06 23.19 -12.25
C GLY A 91 -14.93 24.40 -11.32
N LEU A 92 -13.96 24.40 -10.41
CA LEU A 92 -13.72 25.56 -9.52
C LEU A 92 -13.38 26.80 -10.32
N THR A 93 -13.95 27.93 -9.90
CA THR A 93 -13.62 29.25 -10.45
C THR A 93 -12.17 29.61 -10.13
N LYS A 94 -11.57 30.53 -10.90
CA LYS A 94 -10.19 30.99 -10.65
C LYS A 94 -10.01 31.48 -9.21
N ARG A 95 -10.96 32.26 -8.68
CA ARG A 95 -10.94 32.74 -7.29
C ARG A 95 -11.01 31.62 -6.26
N GLN A 96 -11.88 30.62 -6.46
CA GLN A 96 -11.97 29.47 -5.54
C GLN A 96 -10.67 28.65 -5.51
N ARG A 97 -9.95 28.56 -6.63
CA ARG A 97 -8.63 27.88 -6.68
C ARG A 97 -7.58 28.63 -5.87
N LEU A 98 -7.54 29.96 -5.97
CA LEU A 98 -6.62 30.76 -5.17
C LEU A 98 -6.91 30.61 -3.67
N VAL A 99 -8.18 30.63 -3.27
CA VAL A 99 -8.58 30.38 -1.88
C VAL A 99 -8.19 28.96 -1.44
N TYR A 100 -8.31 27.97 -2.32
CA TYR A 100 -7.83 26.62 -2.03
C TYR A 100 -6.33 26.60 -1.78
N GLU A 101 -5.54 27.23 -2.64
CA GLU A 101 -4.08 27.28 -2.49
C GLU A 101 -3.68 28.00 -1.20
N LEU A 102 -4.21 29.19 -0.94
CA LEU A 102 -3.87 29.97 0.24
C LEU A 102 -4.32 29.29 1.55
N CYS A 103 -5.57 28.82 1.63
CA CYS A 103 -6.12 28.31 2.90
C CYS A 103 -5.83 26.82 3.15
N PHE A 104 -5.61 26.00 2.12
CA PHE A 104 -5.43 24.55 2.29
C PHE A 104 -4.03 24.05 1.90
N VAL A 105 -3.28 24.77 1.06
CA VAL A 105 -1.90 24.42 0.72
C VAL A 105 -0.92 25.21 1.59
N CYS A 106 -1.13 26.53 1.70
CA CYS A 106 -0.30 27.43 2.52
C CYS A 106 -0.81 27.56 3.97
N SER A 107 -1.96 26.97 4.29
CA SER A 107 -2.57 26.97 5.64
C SER A 107 -2.83 28.37 6.22
N LEU A 108 -3.08 29.37 5.38
CA LEU A 108 -3.34 30.73 5.82
C LEU A 108 -4.73 30.87 6.49
N PRO A 109 -4.84 31.71 7.54
CA PRO A 109 -6.13 32.03 8.15
C PRO A 109 -7.01 32.85 7.19
N ASN A 110 -8.32 32.87 7.47
CA ASN A 110 -9.28 33.49 6.56
C ASN A 110 -9.07 34.99 6.35
N ARG A 111 -8.54 35.70 7.36
CA ARG A 111 -8.29 37.15 7.27
C ARG A 111 -7.11 37.44 6.33
N GLU A 112 -5.96 36.80 6.56
CA GLU A 112 -4.79 36.98 5.69
C GLU A 112 -5.07 36.58 4.24
N ALA A 113 -5.79 35.47 4.02
CA ALA A 113 -6.19 35.07 2.67
C ALA A 113 -7.21 36.04 2.03
N ALA A 114 -8.01 36.73 2.84
CA ALA A 114 -8.96 37.74 2.38
C ALA A 114 -8.23 39.01 1.95
N ASP A 115 -7.26 39.45 2.76
CA ASP A 115 -6.43 40.61 2.51
C ASP A 115 -5.60 40.43 1.22
N LEU A 116 -4.98 39.25 1.04
CA LEU A 116 -4.20 38.92 -0.17
C LEU A 116 -5.04 38.86 -1.46
N LEU A 117 -6.32 38.52 -1.35
CA LEU A 117 -7.21 38.36 -2.49
C LEU A 117 -8.14 39.56 -2.73
N ASP A 118 -8.02 40.59 -1.88
CA ASP A 118 -8.89 41.77 -1.87
C ASP A 118 -10.38 41.39 -1.87
N ILE A 119 -10.77 40.54 -0.92
CA ILE A 119 -12.16 40.09 -0.73
C ILE A 119 -12.53 40.09 0.75
N SER A 120 -13.83 40.07 1.06
CA SER A 120 -14.27 39.94 2.46
C SER A 120 -13.89 38.58 3.08
N PRO A 121 -13.47 38.52 4.36
CA PRO A 121 -13.26 37.27 5.10
C PRO A 121 -14.49 36.33 5.12
N VAL A 122 -15.70 36.89 5.05
CA VAL A 122 -16.94 36.13 4.95
C VAL A 122 -17.00 35.35 3.63
N THR A 123 -16.53 35.97 2.54
CA THR A 123 -16.45 35.34 1.22
C THR A 123 -15.43 34.21 1.21
N VAL A 124 -14.26 34.40 1.84
CA VAL A 124 -13.27 33.33 2.03
C VAL A 124 -13.87 32.16 2.80
N ARG A 125 -14.59 32.42 3.90
CA ARG A 125 -15.28 31.37 4.67
C ARG A 125 -16.29 30.59 3.82
N ARG A 126 -17.12 31.28 3.03
CA ARG A 126 -18.08 30.65 2.10
C ARG A 126 -17.35 29.80 1.06
N PHE A 127 -16.26 30.30 0.48
CA PHE A 127 -15.47 29.52 -0.47
C PHE A 127 -14.82 28.31 0.17
N ARG A 128 -14.32 28.39 1.41
CA ARG A 128 -13.83 27.22 2.15
C ARG A 128 -14.91 26.17 2.33
N GLN A 129 -16.13 26.54 2.71
CA GLN A 129 -17.26 25.60 2.81
C GLN A 129 -17.54 24.89 1.48
N ILE A 130 -17.59 25.63 0.38
CA ILE A 130 -17.76 25.06 -0.96
C ILE A 130 -16.62 24.10 -1.29
N LEU A 131 -15.37 24.50 -1.01
CA LEU A 131 -14.19 23.66 -1.25
C LEU A 131 -14.23 22.36 -0.42
N TYR A 132 -14.66 22.41 0.85
CA TYR A 132 -14.87 21.21 1.66
C TYR A 132 -15.89 20.26 1.03
N LEU A 133 -17.02 20.78 0.54
CA LEU A 133 -18.02 19.96 -0.14
C LEU A 133 -17.47 19.34 -1.43
N VAL A 134 -16.72 20.11 -2.21
CA VAL A 134 -16.08 19.63 -3.44
C VAL A 134 -15.06 18.54 -3.13
N VAL A 135 -14.22 18.73 -2.12
CA VAL A 135 -13.24 17.74 -1.66
C VAL A 135 -13.93 16.48 -1.14
N ALA A 136 -14.98 16.62 -0.32
CA ALA A 136 -15.74 15.50 0.20
C ALA A 136 -16.38 14.66 -0.92
N ARG A 137 -17.00 15.31 -1.91
CA ARG A 137 -17.53 14.65 -3.11
C ARG A 137 -16.44 13.94 -3.90
N ALA A 138 -15.28 14.58 -4.08
CA ALA A 138 -14.14 13.98 -4.78
C ALA A 138 -13.59 12.74 -4.04
N LEU A 139 -13.48 12.81 -2.71
CA LEU A 139 -13.04 11.68 -1.89
C LEU A 139 -14.05 10.54 -1.92
N SER A 140 -15.35 10.81 -1.85
CA SER A 140 -16.39 9.80 -1.97
C SER A 140 -16.32 9.09 -3.33
N LYS A 141 -16.23 9.86 -4.43
CA LYS A 141 -16.04 9.31 -5.78
C LYS A 141 -14.76 8.50 -5.92
N ARG A 142 -13.67 8.90 -5.26
CA ARG A 142 -12.42 8.12 -5.22
C ARG A 142 -12.62 6.78 -4.52
N ARG A 143 -13.33 6.75 -3.38
CA ARG A 143 -13.65 5.51 -2.67
C ARG A 143 -14.50 4.59 -3.54
N GLU A 144 -15.52 5.11 -4.21
CA GLU A 144 -16.33 4.36 -5.17
C GLU A 144 -15.47 3.75 -6.29
N ASN A 145 -14.56 4.54 -6.87
CA ASN A 145 -13.64 4.08 -7.91
C ASN A 145 -12.68 2.99 -7.41
N GLN A 146 -12.21 3.09 -6.16
CA GLN A 146 -11.38 2.07 -5.53
C GLN A 146 -12.16 0.78 -5.29
N THR A 147 -13.41 0.87 -4.84
CA THR A 147 -14.31 -0.28 -4.69
C THR A 147 -14.56 -0.96 -6.04
N LEU A 148 -14.80 -0.18 -7.10
CA LEU A 148 -14.92 -0.66 -8.47
C LEU A 148 -13.66 -1.41 -8.92
N LEU A 149 -12.49 -0.83 -8.72
CA LEU A 149 -11.21 -1.47 -9.06
C LEU A 149 -11.01 -2.78 -8.27
N ARG A 150 -11.32 -2.79 -6.98
CA ARG A 150 -11.23 -4.00 -6.16
C ARG A 150 -12.16 -5.09 -6.67
N LYS A 151 -13.44 -4.79 -6.90
CA LYS A 151 -14.42 -5.74 -7.45
C LYS A 151 -14.04 -6.21 -8.86
N SER A 152 -13.47 -5.32 -9.68
CA SER A 152 -13.05 -5.66 -11.05
C SER A 152 -11.98 -6.76 -11.12
N ARG A 153 -11.22 -6.99 -10.04
CA ARG A 153 -10.23 -8.08 -9.97
C ARG A 153 -10.89 -9.46 -10.02
N TYR A 154 -12.10 -9.58 -9.50
CA TYR A 154 -12.88 -10.82 -9.45
C TYR A 154 -13.84 -10.96 -10.63
N ALA A 155 -14.09 -9.88 -11.36
CA ALA A 155 -14.90 -9.91 -12.57
C ALA A 155 -14.13 -10.57 -13.73
N ARG A 156 -14.82 -11.41 -14.52
CA ARG A 156 -14.28 -11.96 -15.78
C ARG A 156 -14.15 -10.86 -16.83
N LEU A 157 -13.03 -10.15 -16.81
CA LEU A 157 -12.69 -9.04 -17.71
C LEU A 157 -11.48 -9.39 -18.57
N THR A 158 -11.51 -8.94 -19.83
CA THR A 158 -10.36 -9.04 -20.74
C THR A 158 -9.21 -8.14 -20.28
N GLN A 159 -7.98 -8.47 -20.69
CA GLN A 159 -6.80 -7.68 -20.32
C GLN A 159 -6.90 -6.21 -20.78
N LYS A 160 -7.48 -5.97 -21.97
CA LYS A 160 -7.76 -4.63 -22.48
C LYS A 160 -8.77 -3.87 -21.60
N GLN A 161 -9.85 -4.52 -21.17
CA GLN A 161 -10.82 -3.91 -20.25
C GLN A 161 -10.17 -3.57 -18.90
N LYS A 162 -9.36 -4.47 -18.34
CA LYS A 162 -8.61 -4.22 -17.09
C LYS A 162 -7.68 -3.02 -17.22
N LEU A 163 -6.98 -2.90 -18.34
CA LEU A 163 -6.09 -1.77 -18.61
C LEU A 163 -6.88 -0.45 -18.72
N VAL A 164 -7.99 -0.43 -19.47
CA VAL A 164 -8.87 0.75 -19.57
C VAL A 164 -9.38 1.20 -18.19
N LEU A 165 -9.79 0.26 -17.34
CA LEU A 165 -10.25 0.57 -15.98
C LEU A 165 -9.14 1.11 -15.10
N LYS A 166 -7.93 0.55 -15.19
CA LYS A 166 -6.76 1.05 -14.44
C LYS A 166 -6.45 2.48 -14.85
N LEU A 167 -6.38 2.76 -16.15
CA LEU A 167 -6.13 4.11 -16.67
C LEU A 167 -7.22 5.10 -16.24
N TYR A 168 -8.49 4.69 -16.30
CA TYR A 168 -9.61 5.56 -15.97
C TYR A 168 -9.77 5.79 -14.45
N PHE A 169 -9.83 4.72 -13.65
CA PHE A 169 -10.17 4.80 -12.24
C PHE A 169 -8.96 4.95 -11.32
N ALA A 170 -7.79 4.40 -11.66
CA ALA A 170 -6.59 4.49 -10.82
C ALA A 170 -5.74 5.70 -11.22
N GLU A 171 -5.48 5.88 -12.51
CA GLU A 171 -4.64 6.98 -13.01
C GLU A 171 -5.44 8.27 -13.27
N GLY A 172 -6.77 8.18 -13.37
CA GLY A 172 -7.67 9.32 -13.50
C GLY A 172 -7.64 9.97 -14.89
N LEU A 173 -7.27 9.22 -15.94
CA LEU A 173 -7.32 9.72 -17.31
C LEU A 173 -8.78 9.87 -17.77
N SER A 174 -9.03 10.91 -18.55
CA SER A 174 -10.31 11.09 -19.24
C SER A 174 -10.51 10.01 -20.31
N ALA A 175 -11.77 9.74 -20.65
CA ALA A 175 -12.10 8.80 -21.73
C ALA A 175 -11.49 9.24 -23.08
N GLY A 176 -11.32 10.55 -23.31
CA GLY A 176 -10.67 11.10 -24.50
C GLY A 176 -9.18 10.77 -24.54
N GLU A 177 -8.44 11.01 -23.46
CA GLU A 177 -7.00 10.67 -23.37
C GLU A 177 -6.76 9.17 -23.52
N ILE A 178 -7.63 8.34 -22.94
CA ILE A 178 -7.57 6.89 -23.10
C ILE A 178 -7.85 6.51 -24.56
N ALA A 179 -8.86 7.11 -25.18
CA ALA A 179 -9.22 6.85 -26.56
C ALA A 179 -8.07 7.15 -27.53
N VAL A 180 -7.37 8.27 -27.33
CA VAL A 180 -6.16 8.63 -28.09
C VAL A 180 -5.08 7.56 -27.94
N ARG A 181 -4.79 7.10 -26.72
CA ARG A 181 -3.78 6.04 -26.47
C ARG A 181 -4.10 4.71 -27.16
N PHE A 182 -5.38 4.37 -27.31
CA PHE A 182 -5.80 3.11 -27.92
C PHE A 182 -6.20 3.25 -29.40
N GLY A 183 -6.08 4.44 -30.01
CA GLY A 183 -6.56 4.68 -31.36
C GLY A 183 -8.06 4.39 -31.50
N LYS A 184 -8.86 4.82 -30.52
CA LYS A 184 -10.32 4.60 -30.47
C LYS A 184 -11.07 5.92 -30.37
N VAL A 185 -12.40 5.83 -30.51
CA VAL A 185 -13.32 6.95 -30.28
C VAL A 185 -13.67 7.00 -28.79
N GLN A 186 -13.78 8.20 -28.22
CA GLN A 186 -14.16 8.44 -26.83
C GLN A 186 -15.44 7.69 -26.42
N ARG A 187 -16.47 7.70 -27.27
CA ARG A 187 -17.73 6.97 -27.04
C ARG A 187 -17.52 5.47 -26.81
N SER A 188 -16.58 4.86 -27.52
CA SER A 188 -16.27 3.43 -27.38
C SER A 188 -15.65 3.14 -26.00
N VAL A 189 -14.74 3.99 -25.54
CA VAL A 189 -14.14 3.87 -24.20
C VAL A 189 -15.21 4.05 -23.12
N GLN A 190 -16.11 5.02 -23.27
CA GLN A 190 -17.24 5.22 -22.34
C GLN A 190 -18.15 4.01 -22.27
N ARG A 191 -18.52 3.41 -23.41
CA ARG A 191 -19.32 2.16 -23.44
C ARG A 191 -18.62 1.01 -22.74
N VAL A 192 -17.30 0.87 -22.90
CA VAL A 192 -16.53 -0.17 -22.20
C VAL A 192 -16.60 0.05 -20.69
N ILE A 193 -16.36 1.28 -20.22
CA ILE A 193 -16.43 1.61 -18.79
C ILE A 193 -17.84 1.30 -18.25
N GLN A 194 -18.89 1.71 -18.97
CA GLN A 194 -20.27 1.51 -18.57
C GLN A 194 -20.63 0.02 -18.45
N ARG A 195 -20.34 -0.78 -19.48
CA ARG A 195 -20.60 -2.23 -19.47
C ARG A 195 -19.87 -2.95 -18.34
N VAL A 196 -18.66 -2.51 -18.01
CA VAL A 196 -17.92 -3.10 -16.89
C VAL A 196 -18.55 -2.72 -15.56
N ARG A 197 -19.01 -1.47 -15.39
CA ARG A 197 -19.73 -1.06 -14.16
C ARG A 197 -21.00 -1.90 -13.99
N GLU A 198 -21.80 -2.04 -15.03
CA GLU A 198 -23.00 -2.88 -15.03
C GLU A 198 -22.64 -4.31 -14.62
N LYS A 199 -21.65 -4.93 -15.28
CA LYS A 199 -21.22 -6.30 -14.96
C LYS A 199 -20.73 -6.48 -13.53
N ILE A 200 -20.17 -5.46 -12.89
CA ILE A 200 -19.66 -5.51 -11.51
C ILE A 200 -20.78 -5.33 -10.46
N PHE A 201 -21.83 -4.59 -10.80
CA PHE A 201 -22.93 -4.27 -9.87
C PHE A 201 -24.22 -5.04 -10.14
N SER A 202 -24.31 -5.75 -11.27
CA SER A 202 -25.37 -6.73 -11.55
C SER A 202 -25.05 -8.13 -11.01
N LEU A 203 -23.90 -8.29 -10.34
CA LEU A 203 -23.45 -9.48 -9.61
C LEU A 203 -23.65 -9.24 -8.11
#